data_AF-A0A3N5VWI5-F1
#
_entry.id   AF-A0A3N5VWI5-F1
#
_cell.length_a   1.000
_cell.length_b   1.000
_cell.length_c   1.000
_cell.angle_alpha   90.00
_cell.angle_beta   90.00
_cell.angle_gamma   90.00
#
_symmetry.space_group_name_H-M   'P 1'
#
loop_
_entity.id
_entity.type
_entity.pdbx_description
1 polymer ?
#
loop_
_entity_poly.entity_id
_entity_poly.type
_entity_poly.pdbx_seq_one_letter_code
_entity_poly.pdbx_strand_id
1 'polypeptide(L)'
;MKLSKQLQVFLLYARGDREVVQRLYQRLVKEGANAWLDRERILPGQDWQYEIRKAIQGSDIVVVCLSRQFNKQGGYRHEELKIAIEKANSLLQGETFIIPACLERCDLPEPLRRWQRVDLFEANGYKKLMSVLKRQTALA
;
A
#
# COMPACT_ATOMS: atom_id res chain seq x y z
N MET A 1 -15.96 -19.16 -17.54
CA MET A 1 -15.76 -17.70 -17.26
C MET A 1 -14.36 -17.52 -16.70
N LYS A 2 -13.45 -16.84 -17.41
CA LYS A 2 -12.18 -16.42 -16.82
C LYS A 2 -12.48 -15.31 -15.83
N LEU A 3 -12.28 -15.54 -14.53
CA LEU A 3 -12.22 -14.47 -13.54
C LEU A 3 -11.02 -13.61 -13.91
N SER A 4 -11.25 -12.44 -14.52
CA SER A 4 -10.19 -11.42 -14.64
C SER A 4 -9.83 -11.00 -13.21
N LYS A 5 -8.66 -11.40 -12.72
CA LYS A 5 -8.21 -11.10 -11.36
C LYS A 5 -8.06 -9.59 -11.24
N GLN A 6 -8.87 -8.96 -10.39
CA GLN A 6 -8.71 -7.54 -10.07
C GLN A 6 -7.50 -7.36 -9.17
N LEU A 7 -6.64 -6.40 -9.53
CA LEU A 7 -5.44 -6.05 -8.77
C LEU A 7 -5.80 -5.68 -7.32
N GLN A 8 -5.30 -6.47 -6.37
CA GLN A 8 -5.49 -6.26 -4.93
C GLN A 8 -4.43 -5.29 -4.38
N VAL A 9 -4.85 -4.10 -3.97
CA VAL A 9 -3.95 -3.04 -3.49
C VAL A 9 -4.17 -2.81 -1.99
N PHE A 10 -3.19 -3.17 -1.16
CA PHE A 10 -3.21 -2.92 0.27
C PHE A 10 -2.64 -1.54 0.59
N LEU A 11 -3.38 -0.71 1.34
CA LEU A 11 -2.90 0.59 1.81
C LEU A 11 -2.37 0.46 3.24
N LEU A 12 -1.04 0.52 3.39
CA LEU A 12 -0.38 0.52 4.68
C LEU A 12 -0.13 1.97 5.12
N TYR A 13 -0.58 2.35 6.30
CA TYR A 13 -0.52 3.75 6.75
C TYR A 13 -0.48 3.88 8.27
N ALA A 14 -0.07 5.03 8.78
CA ALA A 14 -0.15 5.29 10.22
C ALA A 14 -1.53 5.80 10.61
N ARG A 15 -1.94 5.52 11.85
CA ARG A 15 -3.24 5.95 12.38
C ARG A 15 -3.51 7.45 12.22
N GLY A 16 -2.47 8.29 12.26
CA GLY A 16 -2.59 9.75 12.08
C GLY A 16 -2.91 10.18 10.65
N ASP A 17 -2.69 9.33 9.65
CA ASP A 17 -2.83 9.66 8.22
C ASP A 17 -4.19 9.25 7.64
N ARG A 18 -5.10 8.79 8.51
CA ARG A 18 -6.42 8.23 8.16
C ARG A 18 -7.17 9.03 7.11
N GLU A 19 -7.34 10.33 7.32
CA GLU A 19 -8.16 11.16 6.43
C GLU A 19 -7.56 11.29 5.03
N VAL A 20 -6.24 11.41 4.95
CA VAL A 20 -5.52 11.53 3.68
C VAL A 20 -5.60 10.21 2.91
N VAL A 21 -5.41 9.08 3.62
CA VAL A 21 -5.46 7.75 3.03
C VAL A 21 -6.87 7.33 2.64
N GLN A 22 -7.91 7.75 3.38
CA GLN A 22 -9.30 7.54 2.98
C GLN A 22 -9.61 8.22 1.64
N ARG A 23 -9.12 9.45 1.42
CA ARG A 23 -9.29 10.14 0.14
C ARG A 23 -8.54 9.42 -0.99
N LEU A 24 -7.35 8.90 -0.72
CA LEU A 24 -6.61 8.09 -1.68
C LEU A 24 -7.38 6.81 -2.03
N TYR A 25 -7.87 6.09 -1.01
CA TYR A 25 -8.69 4.89 -1.16
C TYR A 25 -9.90 5.13 -2.06
N GLN A 26 -10.70 6.16 -1.78
CA GLN A 26 -11.89 6.50 -2.57
C GLN A 26 -11.53 6.78 -4.03
N ARG A 27 -10.40 7.47 -4.26
CA ARG A 27 -9.93 7.79 -5.61
C ARG A 27 -9.47 6.55 -6.37
N LEU A 28 -8.79 5.62 -5.71
CA LEU A 28 -8.36 4.34 -6.29
C LEU A 28 -9.57 3.46 -6.65
N VAL A 29 -10.56 3.35 -5.76
CA VAL A 29 -11.79 2.58 -5.99
C VAL A 29 -12.59 3.17 -7.15
N LYS A 30 -12.71 4.50 -7.23
CA LYS A 30 -13.39 5.19 -8.34
C LYS A 30 -12.75 4.89 -9.70
N GLU A 31 -11.45 4.63 -9.72
CA GLU A 31 -10.67 4.26 -10.92
C GLU A 31 -10.63 2.74 -11.16
N GLY A 32 -11.40 1.96 -10.40
CA GLY A 32 -11.56 0.51 -10.58
C GLY A 32 -10.52 -0.36 -9.89
N ALA A 33 -9.64 0.19 -9.06
CA ALA A 33 -8.70 -0.60 -8.27
C ALA A 33 -9.42 -1.28 -7.08
N ASN A 34 -9.10 -2.54 -6.81
CA ASN A 34 -9.59 -3.22 -5.62
C ASN A 34 -8.68 -2.90 -4.43
N ALA A 35 -8.86 -1.69 -3.90
CA ALA A 35 -8.12 -1.24 -2.73
C ALA A 35 -8.67 -1.89 -1.45
N TRP A 36 -7.75 -2.20 -0.54
CA TRP A 36 -8.02 -2.71 0.79
C TRP A 36 -7.58 -1.68 1.82
N LEU A 37 -8.51 -1.35 2.72
CA LEU A 37 -8.31 -0.45 3.85
C LEU A 37 -8.98 -1.09 5.06
N ASP A 38 -8.23 -1.22 6.16
CA ASP A 38 -8.61 -1.89 7.40
C ASP A 38 -10.03 -1.57 7.90
N ARG A 39 -10.38 -0.28 7.99
CA ARG A 39 -11.69 0.19 8.46
C ARG A 39 -12.86 -0.19 7.57
N GLU A 40 -12.61 -0.36 6.28
CA GLU A 40 -13.65 -0.65 5.29
C GLU A 40 -13.86 -2.16 5.13
N ARG A 41 -12.92 -2.98 5.62
CA ARG A 41 -12.84 -4.42 5.28
C ARG A 41 -12.84 -5.35 6.48
N ILE A 42 -12.51 -4.88 7.69
CA ILE A 42 -12.57 -5.68 8.91
C ILE A 42 -13.93 -5.51 9.58
N LEU A 43 -14.68 -6.60 9.70
CA LEU A 43 -15.98 -6.65 10.36
C LEU A 43 -15.84 -6.71 11.89
N PRO A 44 -16.83 -6.19 12.65
CA PRO A 44 -16.86 -6.37 14.10
C PRO A 44 -16.78 -7.84 14.50
N GLY A 45 -15.87 -8.16 15.43
CA GLY A 45 -15.65 -9.52 15.93
C GLY A 45 -14.54 -10.30 15.22
N GLN A 46 -13.98 -9.80 14.10
CA GLN A 46 -12.81 -10.42 13.49
C GLN A 46 -11.52 -10.10 14.25
N ASP A 47 -10.57 -11.04 14.24
CA ASP A 47 -9.21 -10.77 14.68
C ASP A 47 -8.53 -9.83 13.68
N TRP A 48 -8.37 -8.59 14.13
CA TRP A 48 -7.76 -7.51 13.37
C TRP A 48 -6.35 -7.86 12.86
N GLN A 49 -5.51 -8.47 13.70
CA GLN A 49 -4.13 -8.80 13.33
C GLN A 49 -4.11 -9.88 12.25
N TYR A 50 -4.95 -10.91 12.41
CA TYR A 50 -5.07 -11.98 11.43
C TYR A 50 -5.54 -11.47 10.06
N GLU A 51 -6.59 -10.65 10.02
CA GLU A 51 -7.13 -10.15 8.75
C GLU A 51 -6.16 -9.20 8.03
N ILE A 52 -5.42 -8.36 8.76
CA ILE A 52 -4.37 -7.53 8.16
C ILE A 52 -3.26 -8.39 7.55
N ARG A 53 -2.75 -9.38 8.29
CA ARG A 53 -1.71 -10.27 7.77
C ARG A 53 -2.19 -10.99 6.51
N LYS A 54 -3.41 -11.53 6.55
CA LYS A 54 -4.05 -12.19 5.41
C LYS A 54 -4.19 -11.24 4.22
N ALA A 55 -4.61 -9.99 4.44
CA ALA A 55 -4.75 -9.00 3.38
C ALA A 55 -3.40 -8.62 2.75
N ILE A 56 -2.33 -8.45 3.53
CA ILE A 56 -0.98 -8.21 3.01
C ILE A 56 -0.52 -9.41 2.16
N GLN A 57 -0.70 -10.63 2.68
CA GLN A 57 -0.31 -11.86 1.99
C GLN A 57 -1.14 -12.11 0.72
N GLY A 58 -2.42 -11.72 0.70
CA GLY A 58 -3.30 -11.82 -0.47
C GLY A 58 -3.19 -10.67 -1.47
N SER A 59 -2.50 -9.57 -1.11
CA SER A 59 -2.36 -8.41 -2.00
C SER A 59 -1.36 -8.65 -3.14
N ASP A 60 -1.62 -8.01 -4.28
CA ASP A 60 -0.68 -7.96 -5.40
C ASP A 60 0.30 -6.79 -5.23
N ILE A 61 -0.15 -5.70 -4.57
CA ILE A 61 0.66 -4.53 -4.28
C ILE A 61 0.35 -4.02 -2.87
N VAL A 62 1.39 -3.63 -2.15
CA VAL A 62 1.34 -2.86 -0.90
C VAL A 62 1.82 -1.44 -1.18
N VAL A 63 0.92 -0.47 -1.03
CA VAL A 63 1.26 0.96 -1.06
C VAL A 63 1.53 1.40 0.38
N VAL A 64 2.80 1.70 0.67
CA VAL A 64 3.23 2.19 1.99
C VAL A 64 3.10 3.70 2.03
N CYS A 65 2.05 4.20 2.65
CA CYS A 65 1.74 5.61 2.79
C CYS A 65 2.61 6.25 3.88
N LEU A 66 3.61 7.01 3.46
CA LEU A 66 4.63 7.60 4.32
C LEU A 66 4.29 9.05 4.68
N SER A 67 4.53 9.38 5.93
CA SER A 67 4.40 10.72 6.50
C SER A 67 5.38 10.88 7.67
N ARG A 68 5.51 12.08 8.21
CA ARG A 68 6.24 12.29 9.48
C ARG A 68 5.59 11.53 10.62
N GLN A 69 4.26 11.37 10.62
CA GLN A 69 3.53 10.58 11.63
C GLN A 69 3.92 9.10 11.54
N PHE A 70 4.00 8.55 10.32
CA PHE A 70 4.46 7.18 10.08
C PHE A 70 5.86 6.94 10.64
N ASN A 71 6.79 7.86 10.36
CA ASN A 71 8.15 7.75 10.84
C ASN A 71 8.25 7.88 12.37
N LYS A 72 7.45 8.75 13.00
CA LYS A 72 7.41 8.95 14.46
C LYS A 72 6.95 7.73 15.24
N GLN A 73 6.01 6.95 14.69
CA GLN A 73 5.59 5.68 15.31
C GLN A 73 6.65 4.58 15.15
N GLY A 74 7.82 4.95 14.62
CA GLY A 74 8.98 4.09 14.46
C GLY A 74 8.82 3.15 13.29
N GLY A 75 8.31 3.63 12.14
CA GLY A 75 7.90 2.95 10.90
C GLY A 75 8.23 1.47 10.66
N TYR A 76 9.38 0.96 11.12
CA TYR A 76 9.77 -0.45 11.19
C TYR A 76 9.13 -1.27 12.34
N ARG A 77 8.48 -0.64 13.32
CA ARG A 77 7.76 -1.30 14.43
C ARG A 77 6.36 -1.77 14.03
N HIS A 78 5.88 -1.38 12.85
CA HIS A 78 4.66 -1.94 12.29
C HIS A 78 4.99 -3.35 11.81
N GLU A 79 4.51 -4.34 12.55
CA GLU A 79 4.54 -5.77 12.18
C GLU A 79 4.13 -5.97 10.71
N GLU A 80 3.15 -5.19 10.27
CA GLU A 80 2.65 -5.11 8.89
C GLU A 80 3.74 -4.78 7.86
N LEU A 81 4.60 -3.79 8.15
CA LEU A 81 5.67 -3.39 7.25
C LEU A 81 6.73 -4.50 7.15
N LYS A 82 7.05 -5.18 8.26
CA LYS A 82 7.98 -6.31 8.24
C LYS A 82 7.44 -7.43 7.35
N ILE A 83 6.18 -7.80 7.53
CA ILE A 83 5.53 -8.84 6.74
C ILE A 83 5.49 -8.48 5.25
N ALA A 84 5.21 -7.21 4.92
CA ALA A 84 5.26 -6.74 3.55
C ALA A 84 6.69 -6.85 2.98
N ILE A 85 7.71 -6.43 3.72
CA ILE A 85 9.11 -6.51 3.29
C ILE A 85 9.58 -7.96 3.12
N GLU A 86 9.24 -8.84 4.06
CA GLU A 86 9.54 -10.28 4.01
C GLU A 86 8.91 -10.93 2.78
N LYS A 87 7.62 -10.66 2.53
CA LYS A 87 6.97 -11.10 1.30
C LYS A 87 7.69 -10.55 0.06
N ALA A 88 8.00 -9.26 0.03
CA ALA A 88 8.73 -8.65 -1.08
C ALA A 88 10.09 -9.30 -1.35
N ASN A 89 10.80 -9.73 -0.30
CA ASN A 89 12.08 -10.43 -0.41
C ASN A 89 11.96 -11.85 -0.97
N SER A 90 10.81 -12.49 -0.80
CA SER A 90 10.55 -13.84 -1.32
C SER A 90 10.15 -13.86 -2.80
N LEU A 91 9.81 -12.70 -3.39
CA LEU A 91 9.43 -12.59 -4.80
C LEU A 91 10.65 -12.58 -5.73
N LEU A 92 10.42 -12.91 -6.99
CA LEU A 92 11.46 -12.85 -8.02
C LEU A 92 11.94 -11.40 -8.21
N GLN A 93 13.22 -11.23 -8.56
CA GLN A 93 13.78 -9.91 -8.84
C GLN A 93 12.99 -9.22 -9.97
N GLY A 94 12.54 -7.99 -9.70
CA GLY A 94 11.80 -7.16 -10.66
C GLY A 94 10.29 -7.14 -10.44
N GLU A 95 9.73 -7.99 -9.57
CA GLU A 95 8.32 -7.91 -9.22
C GLU A 95 8.02 -6.67 -8.37
N THR A 96 7.03 -5.89 -8.81
CA THR A 96 6.60 -4.69 -8.08
C THR A 96 5.56 -5.09 -7.03
N PHE A 97 6.01 -5.26 -5.79
CA PHE A 97 5.12 -5.54 -4.67
C PHE A 97 4.98 -4.36 -3.71
N ILE A 98 6.07 -3.65 -3.38
CA ILE A 98 6.03 -2.49 -2.49
C ILE A 98 6.16 -1.20 -3.29
N ILE A 99 5.27 -0.23 -3.01
CA ILE A 99 5.35 1.13 -3.53
C ILE A 99 5.40 2.10 -2.32
N PRO A 100 6.56 2.71 -2.02
CA PRO A 100 6.62 3.79 -1.06
C PRO A 100 5.91 5.03 -1.61
N ALA A 101 4.89 5.52 -0.91
CA ALA A 101 4.06 6.64 -1.34
C ALA A 101 4.06 7.74 -0.28
N CYS A 102 4.80 8.82 -0.51
CA CYS A 102 4.89 9.94 0.43
C CYS A 102 3.65 10.83 0.33
N LEU A 103 2.93 10.98 1.44
CA LEU A 103 1.77 11.87 1.58
C LEU A 103 2.18 13.33 1.79
N GLU A 104 3.41 13.54 2.25
CA GLU A 104 4.03 14.84 2.50
C GLU A 104 5.56 14.71 2.37
N ARG A 105 6.28 15.83 2.49
CA ARG A 105 7.74 15.80 2.49
C ARG A 105 8.25 15.15 3.79
N CYS A 106 8.73 13.91 3.67
CA CYS A 106 9.32 13.12 4.75
C CYS A 106 10.47 12.24 4.26
N ASP A 107 11.27 11.74 5.20
CA ASP A 107 12.33 10.79 4.92
C ASP A 107 11.78 9.38 4.68
N LEU A 108 12.48 8.63 3.84
CA LEU A 108 12.17 7.22 3.64
C LEU A 108 12.89 6.37 4.70
N PRO A 109 12.16 5.50 5.43
CA PRO A 109 12.77 4.49 6.29
C PRO A 109 13.82 3.67 5.53
N GLU A 110 14.92 3.34 6.18
CA GLU A 110 16.07 2.65 5.57
C GLU A 110 15.69 1.38 4.78
N PRO A 111 14.83 0.48 5.29
CA PRO A 111 14.43 -0.72 4.56
C PRO A 111 13.69 -0.43 3.25
N LEU A 112 13.05 0.73 3.15
CA LEU A 112 12.27 1.12 1.97
C LEU A 112 13.11 1.79 0.89
N ARG A 113 14.37 2.18 1.17
CA ARG A 113 15.22 3.00 0.27
C ARG A 113 15.56 2.32 -1.05
N ARG A 114 15.47 0.99 -1.11
CA ARG A 114 15.70 0.24 -2.35
C ARG A 114 14.56 0.36 -3.37
N TRP A 115 13.36 0.77 -2.95
CA TRP A 115 12.23 0.98 -3.86
C TRP A 115 12.09 2.45 -4.22
N GLN A 116 11.80 2.71 -5.49
CA GLN A 116 11.50 4.05 -5.96
C GLN A 116 10.17 4.53 -5.36
N ARG A 117 10.20 5.69 -4.70
CA ARG A 117 9.01 6.30 -4.11
C ARG A 117 8.19 7.09 -5.14
N VAL A 118 6.92 7.30 -4.81
CA VAL A 118 6.06 8.31 -5.43
C VAL A 118 5.71 9.39 -4.41
N ASP A 119 5.84 10.65 -4.80
CA ASP A 119 5.48 11.80 -3.96
C ASP A 119 4.04 12.24 -4.30
N LEU A 120 3.06 11.80 -3.49
CA LEU A 120 1.62 12.01 -3.74
C LEU A 120 1.15 13.44 -3.49
N PHE A 121 1.94 14.24 -2.79
CA PHE A 121 1.70 15.67 -2.59
C PHE A 121 2.08 16.53 -3.81
N GLU A 122 2.74 15.94 -4.82
CA GLU A 122 3.03 16.63 -6.09
C GLU A 122 1.88 16.50 -7.09
N ALA A 123 1.72 17.48 -7.98
CA ALA A 123 0.64 17.53 -8.97
C ALA A 123 0.53 16.27 -9.85
N ASN A 124 1.66 15.62 -10.16
CA ASN A 124 1.72 14.41 -10.97
C ASN A 124 1.89 13.11 -10.17
N GLY A 125 1.99 13.18 -8.84
CA GLY A 125 2.24 12.01 -7.98
C GLY A 125 1.18 10.92 -8.16
N TYR A 126 -0.10 11.29 -8.07
CA TYR A 126 -1.18 10.34 -8.26
C TYR A 126 -1.20 9.69 -9.66
N LYS A 127 -0.91 10.47 -10.71
CA LYS A 127 -0.85 9.94 -12.08
C LYS A 127 0.26 8.89 -12.21
N LYS A 128 1.43 9.13 -11.60
CA LYS A 128 2.52 8.16 -11.54
C LYS A 128 2.10 6.88 -10.82
N LEU A 129 1.47 6.98 -9.64
CA LEU A 129 0.94 5.81 -8.93
C LEU A 129 -0.01 5.00 -9.82
N MET A 130 -0.98 5.66 -10.45
CA MET A 130 -1.94 4.99 -11.33
C MET A 130 -1.29 4.33 -12.55
N SER A 131 -0.25 4.92 -13.14
CA SER A 131 0.46 4.27 -14.25
C SER A 131 1.11 2.94 -13.84
N VAL A 132 1.62 2.84 -12.61
CA VAL A 132 2.18 1.60 -12.07
C VAL A 132 1.07 0.57 -11.82
N LEU A 133 -0.02 0.98 -11.17
CA LEU A 133 -1.15 0.07 -10.89
C LEU A 133 -1.80 -0.45 -12.19
N LYS A 134 -1.97 0.40 -13.20
CA LYS A 134 -2.52 0.00 -14.51
C LYS A 134 -1.60 -0.98 -15.24
N ARG A 135 -0.28 -0.76 -15.17
CA ARG A 135 0.70 -1.71 -15.74
C ARG A 135 0.60 -3.08 -15.08
N GLN A 136 0.45 -3.15 -13.76
CA GLN A 136 0.33 -4.42 -13.04
C GLN A 136 -1.00 -5.12 -13.30
N THR A 137 -2.09 -4.36 -13.47
CA THR A 137 -3.39 -4.92 -13.88
C THR A 137 -3.33 -5.56 -15.27
N ALA A 138 -2.55 -5.02 -16.20
CA ALA A 138 -2.39 -5.57 -17.54
C ALA A 138 -1.51 -6.84 -17.61
N LEU A 139 -0.76 -7.13 -16.56
CA LEU A 139 0.11 -8.31 -16.45
C LEU A 139 -0.56 -9.48 -15.70
N ALA A 140 -1.68 -9.23 -15.03
CA ALA A 140 -2.45 -10.20 -14.23
C ALA A 140 -3.52 -10.93 -15.05
#